data_AF-H9F167-F1
#
_entry.id   AF-H9F167-F1
#
_cell.length_a   1.000
_cell.length_b   1.000
_cell.length_c   1.000
_cell.angle_alpha   90.00
_cell.angle_beta   90.00
_cell.angle_gamma   90.00
#
_symmetry.space_group_name_H-M   'P 1'
#
loop_
_entity.id
_entity.type
_entity.pdbx_description
1 polymer ?
#
loop_
_entity_poly.entity_id
_entity_poly.type
_entity_poly.pdbx_seq_one_letter_code
_entity_poly.pdbx_strand_id
1 'polypeptide(L)'
;MAAQVTLEDALSNVDLLEELPLPDQQPCIEPPPSSLLYQPNFNTNFEDRNAFVTGIARYIEQATVHSSMNEMLEEGQEYAVMLYTWRSCSRAIPQVKCNEQPNRVEIYEKTVEVLEPEVTKL
;
A
#
# COMPACT_ATOMS: atom_id res chain seq x y z
N MET A 1 -17.62 -39.82 -51.16
CA MET A 1 -18.72 -40.76 -50.88
C MET A 1 -18.79 -40.93 -49.38
N ALA A 2 -19.80 -40.36 -48.72
CA ALA A 2 -20.02 -40.62 -47.30
C ALA A 2 -20.55 -42.05 -47.18
N ALA A 3 -19.80 -42.95 -46.54
CA ALA A 3 -20.29 -44.28 -46.24
C ALA A 3 -21.54 -44.14 -45.36
N GLN A 4 -22.66 -44.78 -45.74
CA GLN A 4 -23.84 -44.85 -44.89
C GLN A 4 -23.48 -45.70 -43.68
N VAL A 5 -23.41 -45.06 -42.50
CA VAL A 5 -23.22 -45.75 -41.22
C VAL A 5 -24.52 -46.48 -40.90
N THR A 6 -24.44 -47.78 -40.65
CA THR A 6 -25.62 -48.59 -40.29
C THR A 6 -26.01 -48.33 -38.83
N LEU A 7 -27.26 -48.62 -38.48
CA LEU A 7 -27.72 -48.44 -37.09
C LEU A 7 -26.95 -49.36 -36.14
N GLU A 8 -26.69 -50.61 -36.56
CA GLU A 8 -25.87 -51.55 -35.79
C GLU A 8 -24.45 -51.01 -35.54
N ASP A 9 -23.81 -50.40 -36.54
CA ASP A 9 -22.48 -49.80 -36.35
C ASP A 9 -22.52 -48.63 -35.36
N ALA A 10 -23.57 -47.81 -35.40
CA ALA A 10 -23.73 -46.69 -34.49
C ALA A 10 -23.93 -47.16 -33.04
N LEU A 11 -24.72 -48.21 -32.82
CA LEU A 11 -24.94 -48.79 -31.49
C LEU A 11 -23.68 -49.45 -30.94
N SER A 12 -22.98 -50.24 -31.76
CA SER A 12 -21.70 -50.87 -31.40
C SER A 12 -20.65 -49.84 -30.96
N ASN A 13 -20.58 -48.70 -31.64
CA ASN A 13 -19.66 -47.61 -31.24
C ASN A 13 -20.02 -46.98 -29.90
N VAL A 14 -21.29 -46.94 -29.52
CA VAL A 14 -21.72 -46.42 -28.21
C VAL A 14 -21.38 -47.43 -27.11
N ASP A 15 -21.58 -48.72 -27.35
CA ASP A 15 -21.24 -49.77 -26.40
C ASP A 15 -19.73 -49.77 -26.09
N LEU A 16 -18.88 -49.48 -27.09
CA LEU A 16 -17.43 -49.31 -26.91
C LEU A 16 -17.04 -48.13 -26.00
N LEU A 17 -17.92 -47.14 -25.81
CA LEU A 17 -17.66 -46.03 -24.91
C LEU A 17 -17.82 -46.40 -23.43
N GLU A 18 -18.59 -47.46 -23.11
CA GLU A 18 -18.73 -47.95 -21.72
C GLU A 18 -17.44 -48.62 -21.22
N GLU A 19 -16.70 -49.28 -22.12
CA GLU A 19 -15.43 -49.94 -21.79
C GLU A 19 -14.23 -48.99 -21.86
N LEU A 20 -14.44 -47.74 -22.31
CA LEU A 20 -13.36 -46.78 -22.44
C LEU A 20 -12.89 -46.36 -21.03
N PRO A 21 -11.63 -46.65 -20.63
CA PRO A 21 -11.12 -46.14 -19.39
C PRO A 21 -11.13 -44.61 -19.48
N LEU A 22 -11.84 -43.98 -18.55
CA LEU A 22 -11.75 -42.54 -18.31
C LEU A 22 -10.64 -42.37 -17.26
N PRO A 23 -9.36 -42.23 -17.66
CA PRO A 23 -8.35 -41.84 -16.69
C PRO A 23 -8.78 -40.46 -16.19
N ASP A 24 -9.24 -40.40 -14.93
CA ASP A 24 -9.30 -39.13 -14.22
C ASP A 24 -7.86 -38.60 -14.22
N GLN A 25 -7.57 -37.70 -15.15
CA GLN A 25 -6.33 -36.94 -15.16
C GLN A 25 -6.36 -35.89 -14.06
N GLN A 26 -6.92 -36.23 -12.90
CA GLN A 26 -6.82 -35.40 -11.73
C GLN A 26 -5.38 -35.56 -11.24
N PRO A 27 -4.53 -34.53 -11.38
CA PRO A 27 -3.15 -34.64 -10.91
C PRO A 27 -3.17 -34.98 -9.43
N CYS A 28 -2.59 -36.13 -9.05
CA CYS A 28 -2.55 -36.63 -7.67
C CYS A 28 -1.67 -35.78 -6.74
N ILE A 29 -1.24 -34.60 -7.19
CA ILE A 29 -0.43 -33.66 -6.43
C ILE A 29 -1.40 -32.74 -5.70
N GLU A 30 -1.93 -33.22 -4.59
CA GLU A 30 -2.56 -32.33 -3.61
C GLU A 30 -1.45 -31.69 -2.77
N PRO A 31 -1.39 -30.35 -2.68
CA PRO A 31 -0.46 -29.71 -1.76
C PRO A 31 -0.80 -30.15 -0.32
N PRO A 32 0.20 -30.25 0.58
CA PRO A 32 -0.08 -30.53 1.99
C PRO A 32 -1.06 -29.47 2.54
N PRO A 33 -1.95 -29.84 3.48
CA PRO A 33 -2.91 -28.91 4.05
C PRO A 33 -2.16 -27.74 4.68
N SER A 34 -2.31 -26.56 4.07
CA SER A 34 -1.73 -25.32 4.58
C SER A 34 -2.75 -24.62 5.46
N SER A 35 -2.34 -24.21 6.64
CA SER A 35 -3.17 -23.37 7.50
C SER A 35 -3.31 -21.99 6.86
N LEU A 36 -4.51 -21.64 6.42
CA LEU A 36 -4.80 -20.29 5.95
C LEU A 36 -4.98 -19.37 7.15
N LEU A 37 -4.02 -18.46 7.35
CA LEU A 37 -4.18 -17.34 8.28
C LEU A 37 -4.89 -16.21 7.54
N TYR A 38 -6.12 -15.91 7.95
CA TYR A 38 -6.82 -14.71 7.51
C TYR A 38 -6.57 -13.60 8.53
N GLN A 39 -5.75 -12.62 8.17
CA GLN A 39 -5.58 -11.40 8.94
C GLN A 39 -6.17 -10.23 8.16
N PRO A 40 -7.16 -9.50 8.71
CA PRO A 40 -7.65 -8.29 8.08
C PRO A 40 -6.53 -7.23 8.08
N ASN A 41 -6.22 -6.70 6.91
CA ASN A 41 -5.31 -5.57 6.75
C ASN A 41 -6.13 -4.29 6.58
N PHE A 42 -6.00 -3.34 7.50
CA PHE A 42 -6.66 -2.04 7.43
C PHE A 42 -5.80 -0.97 6.75
N ASN A 43 -4.60 -1.34 6.26
CA ASN A 43 -3.75 -0.45 5.50
C ASN A 43 -4.44 -0.09 4.18
N THR A 44 -4.73 1.20 4.02
CA THR A 44 -5.36 1.77 2.82
C THR A 44 -4.37 2.07 1.68
N ASN A 45 -3.11 1.64 1.79
CA ASN A 45 -2.11 1.80 0.74
C ASN A 45 -2.20 0.69 -0.34
N PHE A 46 -3.01 -0.36 -0.09
CA PHE A 46 -3.31 -1.44 -1.03
C PHE A 46 -2.04 -2.00 -1.69
N GLU A 47 -1.10 -2.50 -0.89
CA GLU A 47 0.22 -2.98 -1.33
C GLU A 47 0.12 -4.10 -2.37
N ASP A 48 -0.94 -4.90 -2.31
CA ASP A 48 -1.26 -6.01 -3.18
C ASP A 48 -2.06 -5.60 -4.44
N ARG A 49 -2.27 -4.31 -4.69
CA ARG A 49 -3.02 -3.80 -5.87
C ARG A 49 -2.56 -4.38 -7.20
N ASN A 50 -1.27 -4.71 -7.32
CA ASN A 50 -0.68 -5.31 -8.52
C ASN A 50 -1.04 -6.79 -8.71
N ALA A 51 -1.59 -7.47 -7.71
CA ALA A 51 -2.08 -8.85 -7.82
C ALA A 51 -3.49 -8.94 -8.44
N PHE A 52 -4.24 -7.83 -8.48
CA PHE A 52 -5.66 -7.79 -8.89
C PHE A 52 -5.89 -7.14 -10.27
N VAL A 53 -4.99 -7.41 -11.22
CA VAL A 53 -4.98 -6.80 -12.58
C VAL A 53 -6.20 -7.19 -13.44
N THR A 54 -6.94 -8.24 -13.07
CA THR A 54 -7.82 -8.98 -13.98
C THR A 54 -9.24 -8.43 -14.20
N GLY A 55 -9.63 -7.23 -13.77
CA GLY A 55 -10.97 -6.78 -14.17
C GLY A 55 -11.52 -5.41 -13.83
N ILE A 56 -10.91 -4.63 -12.92
CA ILE A 56 -11.42 -3.28 -12.61
C ILE A 56 -10.27 -2.30 -12.43
N ALA A 57 -9.66 -1.90 -13.54
CA ALA A 57 -8.56 -0.92 -13.59
C ALA A 57 -8.87 0.37 -12.79
N ARG A 58 -10.15 0.75 -12.70
CA ARG A 58 -10.60 1.95 -11.98
C ARG A 58 -10.30 1.93 -10.47
N TYR A 59 -10.30 0.77 -9.82
CA TYR A 59 -9.98 0.68 -8.38
C TYR A 59 -8.47 0.68 -8.12
N ILE A 60 -7.66 0.18 -9.06
CA ILE A 60 -6.19 0.21 -8.96
C ILE A 60 -5.69 1.66 -9.03
N GLU A 61 -6.24 2.45 -9.97
CA GLU A 61 -5.94 3.87 -10.07
C GLU A 61 -6.33 4.61 -8.79
N GLN A 62 -7.54 4.38 -8.27
CA GLN A 62 -8.00 4.98 -7.01
C GLN A 62 -7.11 4.59 -5.83
N ALA A 63 -6.72 3.32 -5.71
CA ALA A 63 -5.82 2.84 -4.67
C ALA A 63 -4.43 3.49 -4.75
N THR A 64 -3.93 3.71 -5.97
CA THR A 64 -2.65 4.38 -6.20
C THR A 64 -2.71 5.86 -5.79
N VAL A 65 -3.77 6.56 -6.18
CA VAL A 65 -4.01 7.96 -5.76
C VAL A 65 -4.19 8.05 -4.25
N HIS A 66 -4.94 7.12 -3.64
CA HIS A 66 -5.14 7.08 -2.20
C HIS A 66 -3.81 6.89 -1.44
N SER A 67 -2.96 5.96 -1.90
CA SER A 67 -1.61 5.78 -1.35
C SER A 67 -0.79 7.07 -1.40
N SER A 68 -0.81 7.78 -2.54
CA SER A 68 -0.12 9.07 -2.67
C SER A 68 -0.70 10.16 -1.77
N MET A 69 -2.02 10.18 -1.55
CA MET A 69 -2.65 11.10 -0.60
C MET A 69 -2.21 10.82 0.84
N ASN A 70 -2.04 9.55 1.22
CA ASN A 70 -1.52 9.19 2.54
C ASN A 70 -0.09 9.68 2.74
N GLU A 71 0.78 9.54 1.73
CA GLU A 71 2.15 10.08 1.76
C GLU A 71 2.15 11.61 1.96
N MET A 72 1.30 12.33 1.21
CA MET A 72 1.15 13.78 1.40
C MET A 72 0.60 14.17 2.78
N LEU A 73 -0.27 13.34 3.36
CA LEU A 73 -0.79 13.57 4.72
C LEU A 73 0.31 13.39 5.77
N GLU A 74 1.17 12.37 5.60
CA GLU A 74 2.30 12.12 6.49
C GLU A 74 3.31 13.27 6.41
N GLU A 75 3.69 13.69 5.20
CA GLU A 75 4.57 14.85 4.98
C GLU A 75 3.96 16.14 5.57
N GLY A 76 2.66 16.36 5.36
CA GLY A 76 1.93 17.49 5.93
C GLY A 76 1.95 17.50 7.46
N GLN A 77 1.90 16.33 8.09
CA GLN A 77 2.01 16.18 9.54
C GLN A 77 3.42 16.52 10.03
N GLU A 78 4.47 16.11 9.31
CA GLU A 78 5.84 16.48 9.62
C GLU A 78 6.04 18.00 9.56
N TYR A 79 5.53 18.65 8.52
CA TYR A 79 5.56 20.11 8.41
C TYR A 79 4.79 20.80 9.54
N ALA A 80 3.63 20.27 9.93
CA ALA A 80 2.88 20.80 11.05
C ALA A 80 3.70 20.72 12.34
N VAL A 81 4.31 19.57 12.63
CA VAL A 81 5.18 19.36 13.81
C VAL A 81 6.35 20.35 13.81
N MET A 82 7.01 20.53 12.66
CA MET A 82 8.10 21.48 12.51
C MET A 82 7.66 22.93 12.81
N LEU A 83 6.56 23.38 12.21
CA LEU A 83 6.03 24.73 12.43
C LEU A 83 5.61 24.97 13.88
N TYR A 84 4.96 24.00 14.52
CA TYR A 84 4.58 24.11 15.93
C TYR A 84 5.79 24.13 16.85
N THR A 85 6.83 23.35 16.53
CA THR A 85 8.10 23.34 17.27
C THR A 85 8.80 24.69 17.16
N TRP A 86 9.00 25.19 15.94
CA TRP A 86 9.58 26.51 15.70
C TRP A 86 8.80 27.63 16.41
N ARG A 87 7.46 27.61 16.31
CA ARG A 87 6.58 28.59 16.96
C ARG A 87 6.72 28.53 18.49
N SER A 88 6.82 27.33 19.07
CA SER A 88 6.99 27.14 20.50
C SER A 88 8.33 27.70 20.98
N CYS A 89 9.43 27.30 20.32
CA CYS A 89 10.78 27.77 20.63
C CYS A 89 10.89 29.29 20.52
N SER A 90 10.41 29.87 19.41
CA SER A 90 10.43 31.32 19.17
C SER A 90 9.68 32.09 20.27
N ARG A 91 8.55 31.57 20.74
CA ARG A 91 7.76 32.20 21.81
C ARG A 91 8.37 32.05 23.20
N ALA A 92 9.11 30.98 23.45
CA ALA A 92 9.73 30.71 24.74
C ALA A 92 10.99 31.58 24.97
N ILE A 93 11.64 32.02 23.90
CA ILE A 93 12.87 32.82 23.98
C ILE A 93 12.58 34.22 24.57
N PRO A 94 13.35 34.65 25.59
CA PRO A 94 13.24 36.00 26.14
C PRO A 94 13.50 37.08 25.08
N GLN A 95 12.62 38.09 25.02
CA GLN A 95 12.78 39.23 24.13
C GLN A 95 13.58 40.34 24.80
N VAL A 96 14.43 41.02 24.02
CA VAL A 96 15.16 42.21 24.48
C VAL A 96 14.16 43.35 24.70
N LYS A 97 14.17 43.93 25.91
CA LYS A 97 13.19 44.97 26.29
C LYS A 97 13.64 46.38 25.94
N CYS A 98 14.94 46.65 26.04
CA CYS A 98 15.53 47.94 25.69
C CYS A 98 16.99 47.78 25.23
N ASN A 99 17.53 48.82 24.60
CA ASN A 99 18.91 48.79 24.08
C ASN A 99 19.98 48.76 25.18
N GLU A 100 19.68 49.23 26.38
CA GLU A 100 20.63 49.31 27.49
C GLU A 100 20.63 48.05 28.38
N GLN A 101 19.85 47.03 27.99
CA GLN A 101 19.75 45.79 28.76
C GLN A 101 21.11 45.07 28.82
N PRO A 102 21.63 44.75 30.03
CA PRO A 102 23.00 44.25 30.20
C PRO A 102 23.25 42.91 29.52
N ASN A 103 22.27 42.00 29.50
CA ASN A 103 22.36 40.69 28.87
C ASN A 103 21.82 40.65 27.43
N ARG A 104 21.73 41.80 26.75
CA ARG A 104 21.19 41.86 25.37
C ARG A 104 21.95 40.97 24.39
N VAL A 105 23.29 40.98 24.46
CA VAL A 105 24.13 40.20 23.54
C VAL A 105 23.92 38.70 23.75
N GLU A 106 23.94 38.27 25.02
CA GLU A 106 23.68 36.87 25.41
C GLU A 106 22.30 36.39 24.94
N ILE A 107 21.26 37.22 25.06
CA ILE A 107 19.92 36.89 24.56
C ILE A 107 19.95 36.66 23.04
N TYR A 108 20.62 37.51 22.27
CA TYR A 108 20.72 37.33 20.82
C TYR A 108 21.51 36.08 20.43
N GLU A 109 22.65 35.84 21.07
CA GLU A 109 23.47 34.63 20.84
C GLU A 109 22.65 33.36 21.13
N LYS A 110 21.94 33.33 22.27
CA LYS A 110 21.06 32.21 22.61
C LYS A 110 19.85 32.07 21.70
N THR A 111 19.33 33.19 21.18
CA THR A 111 18.24 33.16 20.19
C THR A 111 18.70 32.46 18.92
N VAL A 112 19.89 32.78 18.43
CA VAL A 112 20.46 32.13 17.23
C VAL A 112 20.72 30.66 17.51
N GLU A 113 21.42 30.33 18.60
CA GLU A 113 21.73 28.94 18.98
C GLU A 113 20.49 28.04 19.06
N VAL A 114 19.37 28.56 19.58
CA VAL A 114 18.13 27.80 19.74
C VAL A 114 17.32 27.72 18.44
N LEU A 115 17.28 28.79 17.64
CA LEU A 115 16.43 28.84 16.44
C LEU A 115 17.11 28.33 15.18
N GLU A 116 18.43 28.39 15.07
CA GLU A 116 19.20 27.92 13.93
C GLU A 116 18.84 26.49 13.46
N PRO A 117 18.75 25.47 14.35
CA PRO A 117 18.39 24.13 13.91
C PRO A 117 16.95 24.04 13.40
N GLU A 118 16.02 24.82 13.94
CA GLU A 118 14.63 24.83 13.48
C GLU A 118 14.46 25.60 12.16
N VAL A 119 15.25 26.66 11.95
CA VAL A 119 15.29 27.41 10.69
C VAL A 119 15.92 26.60 9.57
N THR A 120 16.91 25.76 9.87
CA THR A 120 17.57 24.92 8.86
C THR A 120 16.65 23.80 8.33
N LYS A 121 15.62 23.42 9.09
CA LYS A 121 14.63 22.41 8.66
C LYS A 121 13.54 23.01 7.75
N LEU A 122 13.32 24.33 7.80
CA LEU A 122 12.36 25.07 6.97
C LEU A 122 12.90 25.29 5.54
#